data_AF-D4DF89-F1
#
_entry.id   AF-D4DF89-F1
#
_cell.length_a   1.000
_cell.length_b   1.000
_cell.length_c   1.000
_cell.angle_alpha   90.00
_cell.angle_beta   90.00
_cell.angle_gamma   90.00
#
_symmetry.space_group_name_H-M   'P 1'
#
loop_
_entity.id
_entity.type
_entity.pdbx_description
1 polymer ?
#
loop_
_entity_poly.entity_id
_entity_poly.type
_entity_poly.pdbx_seq_one_letter_code
_entity_poly.pdbx_strand_id
1 'polypeptide(L)'
;MLDLNTLDGSTWDVVISGTGLPQAFLALALSRSGKKILHIDKNDYYGGSEAAFSLQEAEEWVKKVNEDGEDDELSFSRAYTLSLSPQLLFSQSRFLPSLVSSRVYRQLEFQAVGSWWIYQYSTGSEANSQPARLQRVPSSREDVFTDETMSMKSKRSLMKLLRQLMQQDHDQENEAESEVDQNMQFQNLLETKYRIPSDLFDPLLSLSLSLKSMDTTNSMDAIPNIKRHLSSIGVFGPGFGAVLAKWGGGAEFSQAACRACAVGGGIYALGREIKKVDEITDGGQSEKLHIYLTDNESVKSRYVVGSGWDLPEQIHRERVHPYSRLTRAIMVVNSSLEILFPQTSENGPVPAGAVVTIPSRNSGPPAYLLVHSSDTGECPANQSITLIQLSFHDAFILSTLSAKSLMITSFF
;
A
#
# COMPACT_ATOMS: atom_id res chain seq x y z
N MET A 1 39.52 -4.88 14.03
CA MET A 1 39.22 -6.15 13.35
C MET A 1 38.40 -6.98 14.32
N LEU A 2 37.07 -6.97 14.17
CA LEU A 2 36.20 -7.96 14.81
C LEU A 2 36.13 -9.12 13.81
N ASP A 3 36.49 -10.32 14.26
CA ASP A 3 36.45 -11.53 13.45
C ASP A 3 35.07 -11.70 12.81
N LEU A 4 35.06 -12.01 11.50
CA LEU A 4 33.93 -12.64 10.80
C LEU A 4 33.74 -14.06 11.38
N ASN A 5 33.33 -14.14 12.64
CA ASN A 5 32.97 -15.39 13.28
C ASN A 5 31.63 -15.83 12.73
N THR A 6 31.67 -16.93 11.97
CA THR A 6 30.56 -17.72 11.45
C THR A 6 29.32 -17.66 12.35
N LEU A 7 28.13 -17.46 11.76
CA LEU A 7 26.87 -17.53 12.50
C LEU A 7 26.67 -18.91 13.16
N ASP A 8 27.37 -19.93 12.68
CA ASP A 8 27.25 -21.31 13.10
C ASP A 8 27.43 -21.51 14.62
N GLY A 9 26.50 -22.25 15.22
CA GLY A 9 26.45 -22.55 16.65
C GLY A 9 26.03 -21.40 17.56
N SER A 10 25.79 -20.20 17.02
CA SER A 10 25.41 -19.03 17.82
C SER A 10 23.97 -19.11 18.34
N THR A 11 23.71 -18.51 19.52
CA THR A 11 22.38 -18.46 20.14
C THR A 11 21.78 -17.05 20.07
N TRP A 12 20.48 -16.98 19.76
CA TRP A 12 19.69 -15.77 19.54
C TRP A 12 18.42 -15.78 20.38
N ASP A 13 17.89 -14.59 20.64
CA ASP A 13 16.56 -14.47 21.23
C ASP A 13 15.47 -14.72 20.20
N VAL A 14 15.63 -14.14 19.01
CA VAL A 14 14.70 -14.28 17.89
C VAL A 14 15.49 -14.32 16.58
N VAL A 15 15.10 -15.24 15.71
CA VAL A 15 15.50 -15.26 14.29
C VAL A 15 14.31 -14.79 13.47
N ILE A 16 14.51 -13.80 12.61
CA ILE A 16 13.47 -13.22 11.77
C ILE A 16 13.83 -13.47 10.30
N SER A 17 12.93 -14.08 9.53
CA SER A 17 13.09 -14.39 8.11
C SER A 17 12.21 -13.48 7.25
N GLY A 18 12.83 -12.85 6.25
CA GLY A 18 12.23 -11.87 5.36
C GLY A 18 12.33 -10.45 5.92
N THR A 19 12.66 -9.48 5.08
CA THR A 19 12.89 -8.07 5.45
C THR A 19 11.74 -7.14 5.02
N GLY A 20 10.54 -7.70 4.81
CA GLY A 20 9.34 -6.92 4.57
C GLY A 20 8.94 -6.05 5.76
N LEU A 21 7.98 -5.15 5.56
CA LEU A 21 7.59 -4.14 6.56
C LEU A 21 7.29 -4.71 7.96
N PRO A 22 6.43 -5.74 8.13
CA PRO A 22 6.15 -6.28 9.46
C PRO A 22 7.42 -6.78 10.16
N GLN A 23 8.26 -7.51 9.44
CA GLN A 23 9.50 -8.09 9.94
C GLN A 23 10.53 -7.01 10.30
N ALA A 24 10.70 -6.00 9.43
CA ALA A 24 11.59 -4.86 9.64
C ALA A 24 11.26 -4.08 10.91
N PHE A 25 9.97 -3.76 11.13
CA PHE A 25 9.54 -3.03 12.32
C PHE A 25 9.54 -3.89 13.59
N LEU A 26 9.26 -5.19 13.47
CA LEU A 26 9.40 -6.12 14.59
C LEU A 26 10.86 -6.23 15.04
N ALA A 27 11.79 -6.42 14.10
CA ALA A 27 13.22 -6.48 14.39
C ALA A 27 13.72 -5.19 15.06
N LEU A 28 13.27 -4.04 14.56
CA LEU A 28 13.56 -2.74 15.16
C LEU A 28 13.03 -2.63 16.60
N ALA A 29 11.79 -3.04 16.85
CA ALA A 29 11.22 -2.98 18.20
C ALA A 29 11.98 -3.89 19.18
N LEU A 30 12.34 -5.10 18.73
CA LEU A 30 13.03 -6.08 19.55
C LEU A 30 14.49 -5.70 19.84
N SER A 31 15.23 -5.20 18.84
CA SER A 31 16.61 -4.71 19.04
C SER A 31 16.65 -3.57 20.06
N ARG A 32 15.69 -2.63 20.01
CA ARG A 32 15.54 -1.56 21.02
C ARG A 32 15.13 -2.04 22.41
N SER A 33 14.52 -3.20 22.47
CA SER A 33 14.18 -3.87 23.73
C SER A 33 15.35 -4.69 24.28
N GLY A 34 16.55 -4.55 23.71
CA GLY A 34 17.77 -5.25 24.14
C GLY A 34 17.78 -6.74 23.78
N LYS A 35 16.97 -7.17 22.82
CA LYS A 35 16.95 -8.57 22.37
C LYS A 35 18.05 -8.80 21.34
N LYS A 36 18.67 -9.98 21.40
CA LYS A 36 19.66 -10.43 20.42
C LYS A 36 18.94 -11.01 19.20
N ILE A 37 18.91 -10.27 18.11
CA ILE A 37 18.15 -10.59 16.89
C ILE A 37 19.08 -10.93 15.74
N LEU A 38 18.80 -12.05 15.06
CA LEU A 38 19.34 -12.35 13.73
C LEU A 38 18.21 -12.17 12.72
N HIS A 39 18.37 -11.24 11.80
CA HIS A 39 17.39 -10.91 10.79
C HIS A 39 17.95 -11.25 9.40
N ILE A 40 17.33 -12.21 8.75
CA ILE A 40 17.80 -12.75 7.47
C ILE A 40 16.77 -12.59 6.37
N ASP A 41 17.24 -12.58 5.13
CA ASP A 41 16.40 -12.62 3.93
C ASP A 41 17.04 -13.56 2.91
N LYS A 42 16.21 -14.35 2.22
CA LYS A 42 16.66 -15.22 1.12
C LYS A 42 17.08 -14.41 -0.11
N ASN A 43 16.55 -13.20 -0.26
CA ASN A 43 16.88 -12.30 -1.34
C ASN A 43 18.19 -11.54 -1.04
N ASP A 44 18.84 -11.08 -2.09
CA ASP A 44 20.02 -10.19 -2.00
C ASP A 44 19.65 -8.70 -1.87
N TYR A 45 18.36 -8.41 -1.68
CA TYR A 45 17.81 -7.06 -1.52
C TYR A 45 16.83 -7.01 -0.34
N TYR A 46 16.54 -5.79 0.14
CA TYR A 46 15.62 -5.56 1.26
C TYR A 46 14.16 -5.39 0.79
N GLY A 47 13.21 -5.68 1.68
CA GLY A 47 11.80 -5.29 1.55
C GLY A 47 10.88 -6.40 1.06
N GLY A 48 11.40 -7.49 0.49
CA GLY A 48 10.59 -8.60 -0.01
C GLY A 48 9.50 -8.11 -0.99
N SER A 49 8.21 -8.31 -0.66
CA SER A 49 7.09 -7.83 -1.46
C SER A 49 6.94 -6.30 -1.52
N GLU A 50 7.63 -5.58 -0.63
CA GLU A 50 7.67 -4.12 -0.55
C GLU A 50 8.92 -3.54 -1.19
N ALA A 51 9.73 -4.36 -1.86
CA ALA A 51 10.94 -3.89 -2.54
C ALA A 51 10.62 -2.91 -3.67
N ALA A 52 11.61 -2.06 -3.97
CA ALA A 52 11.60 -1.19 -5.12
C ALA A 52 12.90 -1.39 -5.89
N PHE A 53 12.79 -1.48 -7.21
CA PHE A 53 13.90 -1.85 -8.08
C PHE A 53 14.27 -0.71 -9.01
N SER A 54 15.56 -0.59 -9.32
CA SER A 54 15.99 0.11 -10.54
C SER A 54 15.44 -0.60 -11.78
N LEU A 55 15.51 0.06 -12.94
CA LEU A 55 14.95 -0.54 -14.16
C LEU A 55 15.60 -1.88 -14.51
N GLN A 56 16.93 -1.96 -14.41
CA GLN A 56 17.68 -3.19 -14.66
C GLN A 56 17.31 -4.29 -13.66
N GLU A 57 17.22 -3.95 -12.37
CA GLU A 57 16.80 -4.90 -11.34
C GLU A 57 15.36 -5.37 -11.59
N ALA A 58 14.48 -4.50 -12.10
CA ALA A 58 13.12 -4.85 -12.45
C ALA A 58 13.08 -5.80 -13.66
N GLU A 59 13.89 -5.56 -14.70
CA GLU A 59 14.03 -6.47 -15.85
C GLU A 59 14.57 -7.84 -15.42
N GLU A 60 15.60 -7.87 -14.57
CA GLU A 60 16.17 -9.10 -14.01
C GLU A 60 15.16 -9.85 -13.12
N TRP A 61 14.41 -9.10 -12.31
CA TRP A 61 13.34 -9.64 -11.47
C TRP A 61 12.19 -10.19 -12.31
N VAL A 62 11.74 -9.47 -13.35
CA VAL A 62 10.71 -9.94 -14.29
C VAL A 62 11.18 -11.21 -15.00
N LYS A 63 12.43 -11.29 -15.43
CA LYS A 63 13.00 -12.53 -16.02
C LYS A 63 12.96 -13.71 -15.04
N LYS A 64 13.24 -13.47 -13.76
CA LYS A 64 13.13 -14.50 -12.71
C LYS A 64 11.68 -14.93 -12.43
N VAL A 65 10.69 -14.05 -12.66
CA VAL A 65 9.28 -14.28 -12.30
C VAL A 65 8.42 -14.73 -13.50
N ASN A 66 8.67 -14.23 -14.71
CA ASN A 66 7.77 -14.31 -15.86
C ASN A 66 8.42 -14.86 -17.16
N GLU A 67 9.66 -15.35 -17.13
CA GLU A 67 10.40 -15.99 -18.25
C GLU A 67 10.58 -15.20 -19.58
N ASP A 68 9.87 -14.10 -19.83
CA ASP A 68 10.01 -13.27 -21.05
C ASP A 68 10.04 -11.75 -20.74
N GLY A 69 10.98 -11.03 -21.36
CA GLY A 69 11.03 -9.56 -21.35
C GLY A 69 11.86 -9.01 -22.52
N GLU A 70 11.25 -8.14 -23.34
CA GLU A 70 11.91 -7.40 -24.43
C GLU A 70 12.42 -6.03 -23.94
N ASP A 71 13.53 -5.55 -24.51
CA ASP A 71 14.18 -4.27 -24.19
C ASP A 71 13.55 -3.10 -24.99
N ASP A 72 13.28 -1.98 -24.33
CA ASP A 72 12.76 -0.74 -24.94
C ASP A 72 13.49 0.51 -24.42
N GLU A 73 13.48 1.63 -25.17
CA GLU A 73 14.22 2.88 -24.90
C GLU A 73 13.74 3.63 -23.63
N LEU A 74 14.23 3.24 -22.45
CA LEU A 74 14.09 3.96 -21.18
C LEU A 74 15.41 4.68 -20.79
N SER A 75 15.36 5.58 -19.81
CA SER A 75 16.57 6.26 -19.31
C SER A 75 17.53 5.29 -18.59
N PHE A 76 18.70 5.76 -18.14
CA PHE A 76 19.67 4.92 -17.42
C PHE A 76 19.04 4.31 -16.16
N SER A 77 19.29 3.02 -15.94
CA SER A 77 18.56 2.17 -14.97
C SER A 77 18.34 2.77 -13.57
N ARG A 78 19.37 3.44 -13.03
CA ARG A 78 19.34 4.04 -11.68
C ARG A 78 18.45 5.29 -11.57
N ALA A 79 17.91 5.79 -12.68
CA ALA A 79 16.97 6.90 -12.68
C ALA A 79 15.54 6.48 -12.28
N TYR A 80 15.29 5.18 -12.14
CA TYR A 80 14.00 4.62 -11.80
C TYR A 80 14.03 3.94 -10.43
N THR A 81 12.89 3.99 -9.74
CA THR A 81 12.66 3.23 -8.51
C THR A 81 11.23 2.70 -8.55
N LEU A 82 11.09 1.47 -9.06
CA LEU A 82 9.80 0.82 -9.35
C LEU A 82 9.37 -0.02 -8.14
N SER A 83 8.45 0.53 -7.34
CA SER A 83 7.92 -0.13 -6.14
C SER A 83 6.93 -1.25 -6.49
N LEU A 84 7.16 -2.46 -5.96
CA LEU A 84 6.25 -3.60 -6.14
C LEU A 84 4.92 -3.45 -5.37
N SER A 85 4.89 -2.57 -4.37
CA SER A 85 3.77 -2.39 -3.46
C SER A 85 3.67 -0.92 -3.03
N PRO A 86 3.19 -0.04 -3.93
CA PRO A 86 3.01 1.36 -3.58
C PRO A 86 2.02 1.52 -2.43
N GLN A 87 2.35 2.42 -1.52
CA GLN A 87 1.57 2.66 -0.33
C GLN A 87 1.04 4.08 -0.31
N LEU A 88 -0.24 4.19 -0.01
CA LEU A 88 -0.87 5.45 0.34
C LEU A 88 -0.96 5.54 1.86
N LEU A 89 -0.34 6.57 2.45
CA LEU A 89 -0.38 6.79 3.90
C LEU A 89 -1.31 7.95 4.25
N PHE A 90 -2.49 7.64 4.77
CA PHE A 90 -3.36 8.65 5.37
C PHE A 90 -2.69 9.33 6.56
N SER A 91 -2.89 10.64 6.72
CA SER A 91 -2.30 11.41 7.82
C SER A 91 -2.72 10.90 9.20
N GLN A 92 -3.93 10.33 9.34
CA GLN A 92 -4.41 9.66 10.56
C GLN A 92 -4.09 8.15 10.60
N SER A 93 -3.13 7.67 9.80
CA SER A 93 -2.67 6.28 9.88
C SER A 93 -1.93 6.03 11.19
N ARG A 94 -2.14 4.84 11.79
CA ARG A 94 -1.37 4.38 12.97
C ARG A 94 0.10 4.09 12.63
N PHE A 95 0.44 3.97 11.35
CA PHE A 95 1.80 3.73 10.91
C PHE A 95 2.69 4.96 11.10
N LEU A 96 2.20 6.17 10.82
CA LEU A 96 3.00 7.40 10.92
C LEU A 96 3.50 7.67 12.35
N PRO A 97 2.67 7.57 13.42
CA PRO A 97 3.16 7.64 14.80
C PRO A 97 4.22 6.56 15.13
N SER A 98 4.13 5.38 14.51
CA SER A 98 5.13 4.32 14.67
C SER A 98 6.47 4.72 14.04
N LEU A 99 6.47 5.40 12.88
CA LEU A 99 7.70 5.97 12.29
C LEU A 99 8.32 7.06 13.17
N VAL A 100 7.48 7.90 13.79
CA VAL A 100 7.92 8.99 14.68
C VAL A 100 8.51 8.46 15.98
N SER A 101 7.77 7.60 16.70
CA SER A 101 8.22 6.98 17.95
C SER A 101 9.46 6.10 17.73
N SER A 102 9.53 5.44 16.58
CA SER A 102 10.71 4.68 16.19
C SER A 102 11.86 5.56 15.68
N ARG A 103 11.72 6.89 15.55
CA ARG A 103 12.76 7.79 15.01
C ARG A 103 13.28 7.41 13.60
N VAL A 104 12.56 6.55 12.88
CA VAL A 104 12.91 6.11 11.52
C VAL A 104 12.61 7.21 10.50
N TYR A 105 11.64 8.08 10.80
CA TYR A 105 11.23 9.22 9.96
C TYR A 105 12.38 10.13 9.50
N ARG A 106 13.52 10.16 10.22
CA ARG A 106 14.67 11.02 9.88
C ARG A 106 15.34 10.68 8.56
N GLN A 107 15.10 9.48 8.05
CA GLN A 107 15.63 9.00 6.77
C GLN A 107 14.56 9.00 5.67
N LEU A 108 13.35 9.49 5.98
CA LEU A 108 12.20 9.41 5.11
C LEU A 108 11.75 10.82 4.73
N GLU A 109 11.47 11.02 3.45
CA GLU A 109 10.85 12.22 2.93
C GLU A 109 9.45 11.88 2.40
N PHE A 110 8.49 12.73 2.73
CA PHE A 110 7.10 12.54 2.35
C PHE A 110 6.65 13.65 1.41
N GLN A 111 5.76 13.30 0.49
CA GLN A 111 5.09 14.23 -0.42
C GLN A 111 3.58 14.08 -0.29
N ALA A 112 2.86 15.18 -0.52
CA ALA A 112 1.41 15.20 -0.43
C ALA A 112 0.76 14.40 -1.56
N VAL A 113 -0.31 13.66 -1.23
CA VAL A 113 -1.22 13.04 -2.20
C VAL A 113 -2.50 13.85 -2.23
N GLY A 114 -2.79 14.42 -3.39
CA GLY A 114 -3.78 15.48 -3.53
C GLY A 114 -5.16 14.94 -3.86
N SER A 115 -5.38 14.74 -5.15
CA SER A 115 -6.73 14.57 -5.70
C SER A 115 -7.09 13.10 -5.94
N TRP A 116 -8.36 12.80 -5.69
CA TRP A 116 -9.02 11.59 -6.14
C TRP A 116 -9.78 11.93 -7.43
N TRP A 117 -9.75 11.03 -8.39
CA TRP A 117 -10.37 11.20 -9.70
C TRP A 117 -11.22 9.98 -10.04
N ILE A 118 -12.40 10.21 -10.60
CA ILE A 118 -13.26 9.15 -11.14
C ILE A 118 -13.21 9.23 -12.66
N TYR A 119 -12.87 8.12 -13.30
CA TYR A 119 -12.97 7.97 -14.74
C TYR A 119 -14.42 7.77 -15.15
N GLN A 120 -14.91 8.68 -16.00
CA GLN A 120 -16.24 8.61 -16.58
C GLN A 120 -16.14 8.17 -18.02
N TYR A 121 -16.77 7.04 -18.33
CA TYR A 121 -16.82 6.49 -19.67
C TYR A 121 -17.57 7.42 -20.63
N SER A 122 -17.18 7.36 -21.91
CA SER A 122 -17.95 8.01 -22.97
C SER A 122 -19.39 7.48 -22.98
N THR A 123 -20.35 8.39 -23.07
CA THR A 123 -21.78 8.10 -23.10
C THR A 123 -22.42 8.75 -24.32
N GLY A 124 -23.39 8.07 -24.94
CA GLY A 124 -24.11 8.54 -26.14
C GLY A 124 -23.93 7.62 -27.34
N SER A 125 -24.85 7.71 -28.31
CA SER A 125 -24.71 7.10 -29.64
C SER A 125 -23.70 7.88 -30.49
N GLU A 126 -23.16 7.26 -31.56
CA GLU A 126 -22.06 7.79 -32.39
C GLU A 126 -22.23 9.25 -32.86
N ALA A 127 -23.45 9.78 -32.93
CA ALA A 127 -23.74 11.15 -33.34
C ALA A 127 -23.70 12.21 -32.21
N ASN A 128 -23.73 11.81 -30.93
CA ASN A 128 -23.74 12.70 -29.75
C ASN A 128 -22.89 12.13 -28.60
N SER A 129 -21.76 11.50 -28.91
CA SER A 129 -20.88 10.91 -27.89
C SER A 129 -20.19 12.00 -27.06
N GLN A 130 -20.47 12.01 -25.76
CA GLN A 130 -19.66 12.74 -24.80
C GLN A 130 -18.33 11.99 -24.65
N PRO A 131 -17.18 12.65 -24.78
CA PRO A 131 -15.89 11.99 -24.61
C PRO A 131 -15.74 11.48 -23.17
N ALA A 132 -14.91 10.46 -22.99
CA ALA A 132 -14.52 10.04 -21.65
C ALA A 132 -13.80 11.19 -20.94
N ARG A 133 -14.02 11.34 -19.63
CA ARG A 133 -13.43 12.42 -18.84
C ARG A 133 -13.07 11.96 -17.44
N LEU A 134 -12.11 12.65 -16.84
CA LEU A 134 -11.77 12.49 -15.42
C LEU A 134 -12.50 13.55 -14.60
N GLN A 135 -13.28 13.12 -13.62
CA GLN A 135 -13.94 14.01 -12.67
C GLN A 135 -13.22 13.97 -11.33
N ARG A 136 -12.77 15.14 -10.85
CA ARG A 136 -12.17 15.26 -9.51
C ARG A 136 -13.21 15.02 -8.44
N VAL A 137 -12.88 14.22 -7.43
CA VAL A 137 -13.67 14.09 -6.21
C VAL A 137 -13.41 15.31 -5.33
N PRO A 138 -14.45 16.06 -4.93
CA PRO A 138 -14.32 17.18 -3.99
C PRO A 138 -13.63 16.77 -2.68
N SER A 139 -12.62 17.53 -2.26
CA SER A 139 -11.85 17.24 -1.02
C SER A 139 -12.17 18.19 0.13
N SER A 140 -12.97 19.23 -0.12
CA SER A 140 -13.38 20.22 0.89
C SER A 140 -14.87 20.52 0.81
N ARG A 141 -15.40 21.22 1.82
CA ARG A 141 -16.81 21.67 1.79
C ARG A 141 -16.98 22.68 0.66
N GLU A 142 -16.01 23.57 0.53
CA GLU A 142 -15.89 24.60 -0.49
C GLU A 142 -15.94 23.97 -1.90
N ASP A 143 -15.16 22.91 -2.13
CA ASP A 143 -15.16 22.17 -3.39
C ASP A 143 -16.56 21.66 -3.73
N VAL A 144 -17.25 21.02 -2.77
CA VAL A 144 -18.62 20.49 -2.95
C VAL A 144 -19.60 21.62 -3.30
N PHE A 145 -19.45 22.80 -2.69
CA PHE A 145 -20.31 23.94 -3.00
C PHE A 145 -20.04 24.50 -4.39
N THR A 146 -18.77 24.61 -4.80
CA THR A 146 -18.37 25.15 -6.11
C THR A 146 -18.57 24.20 -7.28
N ASP A 147 -18.75 22.90 -7.04
CA ASP A 147 -18.89 21.90 -8.11
C ASP A 147 -20.19 22.09 -8.91
N GLU A 148 -20.10 22.58 -10.14
CA GLU A 148 -21.26 22.79 -11.02
C GLU A 148 -21.82 21.49 -11.62
N THR A 149 -21.05 20.40 -11.59
CA THR A 149 -21.46 19.11 -12.14
C THR A 149 -22.37 18.33 -11.19
N MET A 150 -22.36 18.67 -9.90
CA MET A 150 -23.16 18.00 -8.87
C MET A 150 -24.54 18.64 -8.68
N SER A 151 -25.58 17.80 -8.61
CA SER A 151 -26.93 18.28 -8.31
C SER A 151 -27.06 18.82 -6.88
N MET A 152 -27.97 19.78 -6.66
CA MET A 152 -28.26 20.30 -5.31
C MET A 152 -28.73 19.23 -4.33
N LYS A 153 -29.41 18.18 -4.84
CA LYS A 153 -29.81 17.01 -4.04
C LYS A 153 -28.58 16.23 -3.58
N SER A 154 -27.66 15.93 -4.50
CA SER A 154 -26.42 15.20 -4.23
C SER A 154 -25.54 15.97 -3.24
N LYS A 155 -25.35 17.29 -3.45
CA LYS A 155 -24.62 18.15 -2.50
C LYS A 155 -25.20 18.10 -1.10
N ARG A 156 -26.53 18.21 -0.96
CA ARG A 156 -27.22 18.17 0.34
C ARG A 156 -27.06 16.81 1.03
N SER A 157 -27.27 15.72 0.29
CA SER A 157 -27.14 14.36 0.84
C SER A 157 -25.70 14.04 1.25
N LEU A 158 -24.71 14.42 0.43
CA LEU A 158 -23.29 14.27 0.73
C LEU A 158 -22.92 15.05 2.01
N MET A 159 -23.26 16.34 2.08
CA MET A 159 -22.95 17.16 3.26
C MET A 159 -23.59 16.63 4.54
N LYS A 160 -24.79 16.03 4.45
CA LYS A 160 -25.44 15.37 5.58
C LYS A 160 -24.65 14.12 6.01
N LEU A 161 -24.26 13.26 5.06
CA LEU A 161 -23.46 12.07 5.33
C LEU A 161 -22.12 12.42 5.98
N LEU A 162 -21.37 13.38 5.41
CA LEU A 162 -20.08 13.80 5.93
C LEU A 162 -20.17 14.29 7.38
N ARG A 163 -21.22 15.06 7.72
CA ARG A 163 -21.46 15.50 9.10
C ARG A 163 -21.76 14.33 10.03
N GLN A 164 -22.60 13.40 9.62
CA GLN A 164 -22.94 12.23 10.42
C GLN A 164 -21.72 11.35 10.69
N LEU A 165 -20.90 11.08 9.66
CA LEU A 165 -19.68 10.28 9.81
C LEU A 165 -18.67 10.92 10.77
N MET A 166 -18.57 12.25 10.81
CA MET A 166 -17.63 12.96 11.68
C MET A 166 -18.18 13.22 13.09
N GLN A 167 -19.51 13.23 13.30
CA GLN A 167 -20.12 13.40 14.62
C GLN A 167 -20.09 12.12 15.46
N GLN A 168 -20.24 10.95 14.83
CA GLN A 168 -20.25 9.66 15.52
C GLN A 168 -18.98 9.32 16.31
N ASP A 169 -17.85 9.98 16.04
CA ASP A 169 -16.60 9.72 16.76
C ASP A 169 -16.53 10.46 18.11
N HIS A 170 -17.38 11.48 18.33
CA HIS A 170 -17.43 12.25 19.58
C HIS A 170 -18.39 11.66 20.63
N ASP A 171 -19.38 10.88 20.19
CA ASP A 171 -20.47 10.37 21.05
C ASP A 171 -20.23 8.95 21.57
N GLN A 172 -18.97 8.49 21.69
CA GLN A 172 -18.61 7.15 22.19
C GLN A 172 -19.07 6.86 23.64
N GLU A 173 -19.70 7.81 24.34
CA GLU A 173 -20.31 7.60 25.65
C GLU A 173 -21.82 7.23 25.61
N ASN A 174 -22.49 7.27 24.45
CA ASN A 174 -23.90 6.86 24.30
C ASN A 174 -24.06 5.73 23.27
N GLU A 175 -23.59 4.53 23.62
CA GLU A 175 -23.82 3.28 22.85
C GLU A 175 -25.28 2.81 22.94
N ALA A 176 -26.21 3.51 22.29
CA ALA A 176 -27.59 3.05 22.14
C ALA A 176 -28.17 3.24 20.72
N GLU A 177 -27.45 3.84 19.76
CA GLU A 177 -28.07 4.23 18.48
C GLU A 177 -27.24 3.98 17.20
N SER A 178 -26.32 3.01 17.20
CA SER A 178 -25.69 2.55 15.96
C SER A 178 -25.94 1.07 15.65
N GLU A 179 -27.22 0.71 15.53
CA GLU A 179 -27.66 -0.42 14.70
C GLU A 179 -27.40 -0.09 13.21
N VAL A 180 -26.14 0.15 12.83
CA VAL A 180 -25.73 -0.23 11.47
C VAL A 180 -25.59 -1.73 11.57
N ASP A 181 -26.46 -2.48 10.89
CA ASP A 181 -26.24 -3.91 10.72
C ASP A 181 -24.82 -4.08 10.16
N GLN A 182 -23.93 -4.60 11.00
CA GLN A 182 -22.49 -4.65 10.74
C GLN A 182 -22.18 -5.53 9.51
N ASN A 183 -23.17 -6.26 8.98
CA ASN A 183 -23.00 -7.04 7.77
C ASN A 183 -23.78 -6.48 6.56
N MET A 184 -24.34 -5.27 6.67
CA MET A 184 -25.01 -4.63 5.54
C MET A 184 -24.03 -4.23 4.44
N GLN A 185 -24.38 -4.56 3.21
CA GLN A 185 -23.63 -4.11 2.03
C GLN A 185 -23.62 -2.59 1.92
N PHE A 186 -22.50 -2.04 1.47
CA PHE A 186 -22.24 -0.61 1.45
C PHE A 186 -23.27 0.14 0.60
N GLN A 187 -23.61 -0.38 -0.58
CA GLN A 187 -24.70 0.15 -1.41
C GLN A 187 -26.02 0.26 -0.63
N ASN A 188 -26.46 -0.83 0.00
CA ASN A 188 -27.73 -0.88 0.72
C ASN A 188 -27.75 0.12 1.87
N LEU A 189 -26.62 0.29 2.57
CA LEU A 189 -26.50 1.29 3.65
C LEU A 189 -26.66 2.72 3.12
N LEU A 190 -25.99 3.04 2.01
CA LEU A 190 -26.09 4.35 1.37
C LEU A 190 -27.51 4.65 0.88
N GLU A 191 -28.19 3.67 0.29
CA GLU A 191 -29.55 3.83 -0.24
C GLU A 191 -30.59 3.95 0.86
N THR A 192 -30.56 3.04 1.85
CA THR A 192 -31.64 2.92 2.83
C THR A 192 -31.50 3.90 3.99
N LYS A 193 -30.32 3.90 4.65
CA LYS A 193 -30.06 4.71 5.84
C LYS A 193 -29.76 6.16 5.48
N TYR A 194 -28.84 6.37 4.54
CA TYR A 194 -28.34 7.71 4.21
C TYR A 194 -29.09 8.37 3.04
N ARG A 195 -29.88 7.60 2.26
CA ARG A 195 -30.63 8.07 1.08
C ARG A 195 -29.74 8.83 0.10
N ILE A 196 -28.58 8.26 -0.16
CA ILE A 196 -27.54 8.80 -1.03
C ILE A 196 -27.90 8.51 -2.49
N PRO A 197 -27.93 9.54 -3.35
CA PRO A 197 -28.07 9.37 -4.79
C PRO A 197 -26.95 8.50 -5.40
N SER A 198 -27.28 7.71 -6.44
CA SER A 198 -26.35 6.76 -7.06
C SER A 198 -25.15 7.41 -7.75
N ASP A 199 -25.23 8.67 -8.16
CA ASP A 199 -24.12 9.45 -8.70
C ASP A 199 -22.98 9.67 -7.68
N LEU A 200 -23.23 9.44 -6.39
CA LEU A 200 -22.22 9.53 -5.33
C LEU A 200 -21.61 8.18 -4.96
N PHE A 201 -22.06 7.08 -5.55
CA PHE A 201 -21.59 5.74 -5.18
C PHE A 201 -20.12 5.54 -5.57
N ASP A 202 -19.75 5.85 -6.81
CA ASP A 202 -18.35 5.72 -7.27
C ASP A 202 -17.38 6.64 -6.49
N PRO A 203 -17.67 7.94 -6.26
CA PRO A 203 -16.86 8.77 -5.38
C PRO A 203 -16.68 8.19 -3.97
N LEU A 204 -17.76 7.73 -3.33
CA LEU A 204 -17.69 7.19 -1.97
C LEU A 204 -16.95 5.84 -1.92
N LEU A 205 -17.17 4.97 -2.90
CA LEU A 205 -16.43 3.72 -3.04
C LEU A 205 -14.94 3.98 -3.27
N SER A 206 -14.60 4.97 -4.10
CA SER A 206 -13.23 5.41 -4.36
C SER A 206 -12.51 5.84 -3.07
N LEU A 207 -13.17 6.61 -2.21
CA LEU A 207 -12.62 7.02 -0.90
C LEU A 207 -12.39 5.83 0.05
N SER A 208 -13.15 4.74 -0.11
CA SER A 208 -12.99 3.52 0.68
C SER A 208 -11.82 2.64 0.24
N LEU A 209 -11.32 2.83 -0.99
CA LEU A 209 -10.32 1.99 -1.66
C LEU A 209 -10.71 0.50 -1.70
N SER A 210 -12.00 0.19 -1.72
CA SER A 210 -12.50 -1.19 -1.79
C SER A 210 -12.16 -1.83 -3.13
N LEU A 211 -11.60 -3.04 -3.08
CA LEU A 211 -11.29 -3.88 -4.25
C LEU A 211 -12.46 -4.79 -4.63
N LYS A 212 -13.65 -4.50 -4.09
CA LYS A 212 -14.92 -5.17 -4.36
C LYS A 212 -15.87 -4.18 -5.01
N SER A 213 -16.88 -4.69 -5.72
CA SER A 213 -17.95 -3.86 -6.29
C SER A 213 -18.78 -3.20 -5.19
N MET A 214 -19.58 -2.19 -5.57
CA MET A 214 -20.40 -1.41 -4.65
C MET A 214 -21.38 -2.27 -3.82
N ASP A 215 -21.95 -3.29 -4.46
CA ASP A 215 -22.94 -4.22 -3.91
C ASP A 215 -22.34 -5.34 -3.07
N THR A 216 -21.04 -5.62 -3.22
CA THR A 216 -20.33 -6.68 -2.48
C THR A 216 -19.37 -6.15 -1.40
N THR A 217 -19.15 -4.84 -1.37
CA THR A 217 -18.34 -4.17 -0.35
C THR A 217 -19.13 -4.10 0.96
N ASN A 218 -18.55 -4.62 2.05
CA ASN A 218 -19.16 -4.53 3.37
C ASN A 218 -19.00 -3.11 3.94
N SER A 219 -20.05 -2.58 4.56
CA SER A 219 -20.03 -1.27 5.23
C SER A 219 -19.01 -1.17 6.36
N MET A 220 -18.71 -2.27 7.06
CA MET A 220 -17.70 -2.33 8.12
C MET A 220 -16.28 -2.12 7.61
N ASP A 221 -16.03 -2.40 6.33
CA ASP A 221 -14.75 -2.11 5.69
C ASP A 221 -14.75 -0.68 5.12
N ALA A 222 -15.83 -0.29 4.43
CA ALA A 222 -15.88 0.96 3.70
C ALA A 222 -15.98 2.20 4.60
N ILE A 223 -16.85 2.18 5.62
CA ILE A 223 -17.11 3.35 6.47
C ILE A 223 -15.86 3.78 7.25
N PRO A 224 -15.10 2.89 7.91
CA PRO A 224 -13.87 3.29 8.59
C PRO A 224 -12.80 3.86 7.64
N ASN A 225 -12.70 3.36 6.41
CA ASN A 225 -11.75 3.86 5.42
C ASN A 225 -12.15 5.28 4.95
N ILE A 226 -13.43 5.51 4.68
CA ILE A 226 -13.94 6.85 4.33
C ILE A 226 -13.75 7.81 5.51
N LYS A 227 -14.07 7.40 6.74
CA LYS A 227 -13.83 8.21 7.94
C LYS A 227 -12.35 8.57 8.07
N ARG A 228 -11.44 7.61 7.86
CA ARG A 228 -9.99 7.85 7.89
C ARG A 228 -9.55 8.84 6.82
N HIS A 229 -10.07 8.72 5.59
CA HIS A 229 -9.80 9.69 4.53
C HIS A 229 -10.20 11.10 4.99
N LEU A 230 -11.45 11.27 5.43
CA LEU A 230 -12.00 12.56 5.85
C LEU A 230 -11.26 13.18 7.04
N SER A 231 -10.97 12.38 8.08
CA SER A 231 -10.29 12.85 9.29
C SER A 231 -8.80 13.14 9.07
N SER A 232 -8.23 12.70 7.94
CA SER A 232 -6.85 12.97 7.59
C SER A 232 -6.64 14.27 6.81
N ILE A 233 -7.70 14.80 6.21
CA ILE A 233 -7.63 16.06 5.44
C ILE A 233 -7.28 17.21 6.38
N GLY A 234 -6.27 18.00 6.01
CA GLY A 234 -5.88 19.18 6.80
C GLY A 234 -4.92 18.90 7.96
N VAL A 235 -4.61 17.64 8.27
CA VAL A 235 -3.80 17.27 9.46
C VAL A 235 -2.36 17.78 9.35
N PHE A 236 -1.74 17.69 8.18
CA PHE A 236 -0.35 18.16 7.95
C PHE A 236 -0.27 19.42 7.07
N GLY A 237 -1.41 19.94 6.65
CA GLY A 237 -1.50 21.10 5.75
C GLY A 237 -2.79 21.08 4.96
N PRO A 238 -3.18 22.23 4.38
CA PRO A 238 -4.43 22.33 3.64
C PRO A 238 -4.36 21.54 2.33
N GLY A 239 -5.53 21.06 1.87
CA GLY A 239 -5.71 20.51 0.53
C GLY A 239 -5.37 19.02 0.34
N PHE A 240 -4.83 18.32 1.34
CA PHE A 240 -4.52 16.90 1.23
C PHE A 240 -4.82 16.14 2.54
N GLY A 241 -5.06 14.83 2.40
CA GLY A 241 -5.30 13.91 3.52
C GLY A 241 -4.40 12.68 3.54
N ALA A 242 -3.55 12.52 2.53
CA ALA A 242 -2.61 11.41 2.48
C ALA A 242 -1.25 11.88 1.99
N VAL A 243 -0.23 11.09 2.30
CA VAL A 243 1.14 11.27 1.88
C VAL A 243 1.68 9.97 1.27
N LEU A 244 2.68 10.12 0.41
CA LEU A 244 3.53 9.02 -0.04
C LEU A 244 4.96 9.31 0.40
N ALA A 245 5.77 8.27 0.56
CA ALA A 245 7.21 8.43 0.76
C ALA A 245 7.92 8.42 -0.59
N LYS A 246 8.97 9.23 -0.71
CA LYS A 246 9.81 9.29 -1.91
C LYS A 246 10.58 7.97 -2.10
N TRP A 247 11.07 7.76 -3.32
CA TRP A 247 11.97 6.66 -3.69
C TRP A 247 11.39 5.25 -3.42
N GLY A 248 10.12 5.03 -3.78
CA GLY A 248 9.51 3.69 -3.73
C GLY A 248 8.88 3.29 -2.40
N GLY A 249 8.84 4.20 -1.42
CA GLY A 249 8.00 4.13 -0.22
C GLY A 249 8.25 2.93 0.70
N GLY A 250 7.53 1.82 0.49
CA GLY A 250 7.61 0.61 1.31
C GLY A 250 9.03 0.04 1.44
N ALA A 251 9.82 0.16 0.38
CA ALA A 251 11.23 -0.23 0.37
C ALA A 251 12.05 0.62 1.34
N GLU A 252 11.87 1.94 1.29
CA GLU A 252 12.58 2.88 2.16
C GLU A 252 12.20 2.70 3.63
N PHE A 253 10.93 2.47 3.92
CA PHE A 253 10.47 2.16 5.27
C PHE A 253 11.15 0.89 5.83
N SER A 254 11.22 -0.17 5.01
CA SER A 254 11.84 -1.44 5.39
C SER A 254 13.35 -1.27 5.63
N GLN A 255 14.05 -0.61 4.71
CA GLN A 255 15.49 -0.35 4.82
C GLN A 255 15.82 0.55 6.02
N ALA A 256 15.09 1.64 6.21
CA ALA A 256 15.32 2.57 7.32
C ALA A 256 15.06 1.90 8.68
N ALA A 257 14.05 1.03 8.77
CA ALA A 257 13.82 0.21 9.95
C ALA A 257 14.94 -0.82 10.17
N CYS A 258 15.42 -1.48 9.11
CA CYS A 258 16.54 -2.42 9.20
C CYS A 258 17.84 -1.74 9.66
N ARG A 259 18.13 -0.56 9.14
CA ARG A 259 19.27 0.26 9.59
C ARG A 259 19.14 0.64 11.06
N ALA A 260 17.95 1.08 11.48
CA ALA A 260 17.70 1.43 12.88
C ALA A 260 17.80 0.21 13.81
N CYS A 261 17.46 -0.98 13.33
CA CYS A 261 17.63 -2.24 14.06
C CYS A 261 19.11 -2.61 14.22
N ALA A 262 19.91 -2.45 13.16
CA ALA A 262 21.36 -2.68 13.21
C ALA A 262 22.06 -1.75 14.23
N VAL A 263 21.65 -0.49 14.30
CA VAL A 263 22.12 0.47 15.34
C VAL A 263 21.74 0.01 16.75
N GLY A 264 20.59 -0.67 16.89
CA GLY A 264 20.16 -1.31 18.14
C GLY A 264 20.87 -2.61 18.49
N GLY A 265 21.83 -3.07 17.68
CA GLY A 265 22.59 -4.30 17.90
C GLY A 265 21.99 -5.55 17.24
N GLY A 266 20.97 -5.41 16.40
CA GLY A 266 20.49 -6.49 15.54
C GLY A 266 21.52 -6.85 14.47
N ILE A 267 21.65 -8.14 14.15
CA ILE A 267 22.55 -8.63 13.10
C ILE A 267 21.72 -9.00 11.88
N TYR A 268 22.21 -8.60 10.70
CA TYR A 268 21.54 -8.76 9.41
C TYR A 268 22.37 -9.61 8.45
N ALA A 269 21.71 -10.50 7.70
CA ALA A 269 22.33 -11.24 6.60
C ALA A 269 21.35 -11.48 5.44
N LEU A 270 21.65 -10.93 4.27
CA LEU A 270 20.93 -11.19 3.02
C LEU A 270 21.47 -12.47 2.34
N GLY A 271 20.75 -12.99 1.36
CA GLY A 271 21.09 -14.23 0.67
C GLY A 271 21.06 -15.48 1.56
N ARG A 272 20.39 -15.42 2.72
CA ARG A 272 20.31 -16.50 3.71
C ARG A 272 18.86 -16.89 3.99
N GLU A 273 18.55 -18.16 3.80
CA GLU A 273 17.21 -18.74 3.94
C GLU A 273 17.18 -19.74 5.09
N ILE A 274 16.04 -19.85 5.78
CA ILE A 274 15.78 -20.93 6.73
C ILE A 274 15.34 -22.18 5.97
N LYS A 275 16.15 -23.23 6.00
CA LYS A 275 15.82 -24.51 5.35
C LYS A 275 15.00 -25.44 6.23
N LYS A 276 15.27 -25.44 7.54
CA LYS A 276 14.64 -26.37 8.48
C LYS A 276 14.66 -25.78 9.90
N VAL A 277 13.66 -26.13 10.71
CA VAL A 277 13.62 -25.80 12.13
C VAL A 277 13.27 -27.06 12.93
N ASP A 278 14.14 -27.41 13.88
CA ASP A 278 13.92 -28.52 14.82
C ASP A 278 13.72 -27.97 16.24
N GLU A 279 12.78 -28.55 16.99
CA GLU A 279 12.59 -28.25 18.41
C GLU A 279 13.54 -29.10 19.27
N ILE A 280 14.29 -28.46 20.16
CA ILE A 280 15.14 -29.09 21.15
C ILE A 280 14.50 -28.94 22.52
N THR A 281 14.16 -30.06 23.14
CA THR A 281 13.67 -30.11 24.53
C THR A 281 14.87 -30.29 25.47
N ASP A 282 15.28 -29.20 26.12
CA ASP A 282 16.41 -29.22 27.07
C ASP A 282 15.86 -29.44 28.50
N GLY A 283 15.75 -30.71 28.91
CA GLY A 283 15.63 -31.13 30.32
C GLY A 283 14.55 -30.49 31.20
N GLY A 284 13.55 -29.80 30.63
CA GLY A 284 12.38 -29.27 31.33
C GLY A 284 12.31 -27.76 31.60
N GLN A 285 13.15 -26.88 31.00
CA GLN A 285 13.07 -25.43 31.31
C GLN A 285 13.01 -24.42 30.14
N SER A 286 13.30 -24.79 28.89
CA SER A 286 13.01 -23.90 27.74
C SER A 286 13.10 -24.64 26.41
N GLU A 287 12.03 -24.58 25.61
CA GLU A 287 12.07 -24.98 24.20
C GLU A 287 13.04 -24.07 23.45
N LYS A 288 14.08 -24.66 22.87
CA LYS A 288 15.01 -23.95 21.98
C LYS A 288 14.85 -24.53 20.58
N LEU A 289 14.87 -23.66 19.60
CA LEU A 289 14.84 -24.01 18.19
C LEU A 289 16.27 -24.17 17.68
N HIS A 290 16.51 -25.24 16.93
CA HIS A 290 17.67 -25.39 16.07
C HIS A 290 17.28 -25.05 14.64
N ILE A 291 17.87 -24.00 14.10
CA ILE A 291 17.50 -23.42 12.81
C ILE A 291 18.65 -23.65 11.84
N TYR A 292 18.37 -24.37 10.76
CA TYR A 292 19.34 -24.64 9.71
C TYR A 292 19.18 -23.61 8.60
N LEU A 293 20.28 -22.96 8.25
CA LEU A 293 20.34 -21.91 7.24
C LEU A 293 20.90 -22.45 5.91
N THR A 294 20.89 -21.61 4.88
CA THR A 294 21.71 -21.81 3.67
C THR A 294 23.19 -21.97 4.05
N ASP A 295 23.96 -22.68 3.22
CA ASP A 295 25.42 -22.91 3.37
C ASP A 295 25.82 -23.87 4.51
N ASN A 296 24.90 -24.75 4.95
CA ASN A 296 25.11 -25.71 6.05
C ASN A 296 25.43 -25.07 7.42
N GLU A 297 25.17 -23.78 7.59
CA GLU A 297 25.25 -23.12 8.89
C GLU A 297 24.00 -23.38 9.73
N SER A 298 24.16 -23.39 11.06
CA SER A 298 23.05 -23.59 11.98
C SER A 298 23.10 -22.64 13.18
N VAL A 299 21.94 -22.20 13.65
CA VAL A 299 21.82 -21.30 14.80
C VAL A 299 20.79 -21.81 15.79
N LYS A 300 20.90 -21.38 17.05
CA LYS A 300 19.92 -21.66 18.10
C LYS A 300 19.09 -20.41 18.38
N SER A 301 17.78 -20.57 18.59
CA SER A 301 16.89 -19.44 18.91
C SER A 301 15.78 -19.84 19.87
N ARG A 302 15.18 -18.87 20.57
CA ARG A 302 13.93 -19.10 21.33
C ARG A 302 12.70 -18.94 20.46
N TYR A 303 12.76 -18.03 19.48
CA TYR A 303 11.67 -17.76 18.56
C TYR A 303 12.17 -17.70 17.13
N VAL A 304 11.31 -18.13 16.21
CA VAL A 304 11.46 -17.89 14.77
C VAL A 304 10.23 -17.15 14.29
N VAL A 305 10.42 -16.10 13.49
CA VAL A 305 9.34 -15.29 12.93
C VAL A 305 9.60 -15.08 11.44
N GLY A 306 8.56 -15.13 10.62
CA GLY A 306 8.65 -14.87 9.19
C GLY A 306 7.29 -15.04 8.55
N SER A 307 7.17 -14.68 7.27
CA SER A 307 5.95 -14.95 6.51
C SER A 307 5.90 -16.40 6.02
N GLY A 308 4.74 -16.84 5.53
CA GLY A 308 4.63 -18.15 4.88
C GLY A 308 5.52 -18.30 3.63
N TRP A 309 6.06 -17.20 3.09
CA TRP A 309 6.98 -17.21 1.95
C TRP A 309 8.46 -17.29 2.36
N ASP A 310 8.75 -17.02 3.65
CA ASP A 310 10.12 -16.91 4.19
C ASP A 310 10.49 -18.04 5.14
N LEU A 311 9.50 -18.83 5.57
CA LEU A 311 9.66 -19.96 6.48
C LEU A 311 9.44 -21.28 5.74
N PRO A 312 10.08 -22.39 6.16
CA PRO A 312 9.83 -23.71 5.59
C PRO A 312 8.43 -24.22 5.94
N GLU A 313 7.81 -24.98 5.03
CA GLU A 313 6.45 -25.51 5.18
C GLU A 313 6.25 -26.29 6.49
N GLN A 314 7.31 -26.94 6.99
CA GLN A 314 7.33 -27.69 8.24
C GLN A 314 6.77 -26.92 9.44
N ILE A 315 6.96 -25.60 9.48
CA ILE A 315 6.54 -24.74 10.61
C ILE A 315 5.41 -23.78 10.25
N HIS A 316 4.78 -23.96 9.09
CA HIS A 316 3.62 -23.16 8.71
C HIS A 316 2.45 -23.49 9.63
N ARG A 317 1.77 -22.45 10.10
CA ARG A 317 0.50 -22.61 10.82
C ARG A 317 -0.65 -22.71 9.84
N GLU A 318 -1.68 -23.47 10.21
CA GLU A 318 -2.93 -23.53 9.47
C GLU A 318 -3.52 -22.12 9.34
N ARG A 319 -3.89 -21.74 8.11
CA ARG A 319 -4.41 -20.40 7.84
C ARG A 319 -5.89 -20.33 8.15
N VAL A 320 -6.26 -19.31 8.91
CA VAL A 320 -7.65 -19.02 9.24
C VAL A 320 -8.42 -18.41 8.06
N HIS A 321 -7.72 -17.74 7.14
CA HIS A 321 -8.35 -17.04 6.00
C HIS A 321 -7.62 -17.32 4.68
N PRO A 322 -8.35 -17.45 3.57
CA PRO A 322 -7.77 -17.62 2.24
C PRO A 322 -7.07 -16.32 1.78
N TYR A 323 -6.08 -16.47 0.91
CA TYR A 323 -5.47 -15.33 0.25
C TYR A 323 -6.42 -14.70 -0.76
N SER A 324 -6.40 -13.37 -0.81
CA SER A 324 -6.97 -12.61 -1.92
C SER A 324 -5.84 -12.31 -2.89
N ARG A 325 -6.05 -12.64 -4.17
CA ARG A 325 -5.08 -12.36 -5.22
C ARG A 325 -5.32 -10.97 -5.78
N LEU A 326 -4.25 -10.23 -6.02
CA LEU A 326 -4.27 -8.93 -6.66
C LEU A 326 -3.47 -8.96 -7.95
N THR A 327 -3.95 -8.22 -8.94
CA THR A 327 -3.18 -7.95 -10.14
C THR A 327 -2.63 -6.54 -10.06
N ARG A 328 -1.33 -6.41 -10.27
CA ARG A 328 -0.63 -5.12 -10.31
C ARG A 328 0.04 -4.94 -11.66
N ALA A 329 0.22 -3.68 -12.05
CA ALA A 329 1.06 -3.29 -13.18
C ALA A 329 1.72 -1.94 -12.89
N ILE A 330 2.96 -1.77 -13.36
CA ILE A 330 3.76 -0.55 -13.15
C ILE A 330 4.04 0.09 -14.51
N MET A 331 3.42 1.22 -14.80
CA MET A 331 3.60 1.91 -16.07
C MET A 331 4.52 3.11 -15.89
N VAL A 332 5.55 3.22 -16.72
CA VAL A 332 6.30 4.47 -16.90
C VAL A 332 5.65 5.24 -18.03
N VAL A 333 5.07 6.40 -17.72
CA VAL A 333 4.39 7.25 -18.69
C VAL A 333 5.30 8.40 -19.08
N ASN A 334 5.54 8.57 -20.38
CA ASN A 334 6.36 9.66 -20.93
C ASN A 334 5.58 10.99 -20.99
N SER A 335 4.99 11.37 -19.87
CA SER A 335 4.27 12.62 -19.62
C SER A 335 4.26 12.89 -18.13
N SER A 336 4.35 14.16 -17.73
CA SER A 336 4.25 14.57 -16.32
C SER A 336 2.85 14.36 -15.75
N LEU A 337 1.81 14.25 -16.61
CA LEU A 337 0.40 14.16 -16.21
C LEU A 337 -0.03 15.25 -15.21
N GLU A 338 0.52 16.46 -15.33
CA GLU A 338 0.29 17.61 -14.42
C GLU A 338 -1.18 17.89 -14.08
N ILE A 339 -2.10 17.60 -15.01
CA ILE A 339 -3.54 17.74 -14.79
C ILE A 339 -4.07 16.94 -13.60
N LEU A 340 -3.39 15.86 -13.21
CA LEU A 340 -3.76 15.01 -12.08
C LEU A 340 -3.31 15.56 -10.72
N PHE A 341 -2.40 16.56 -10.74
CA PHE A 341 -1.76 17.13 -9.56
C PHE A 341 -2.12 18.62 -9.33
N PRO A 342 -3.41 19.02 -9.42
CA PRO A 342 -3.78 20.41 -9.21
C PRO A 342 -3.51 20.79 -7.74
N GLN A 343 -3.09 22.04 -7.52
CA GLN A 343 -3.07 22.61 -6.19
C GLN A 343 -4.52 22.78 -5.70
N THR A 344 -4.87 22.09 -4.63
CA THR A 344 -6.26 21.99 -4.12
C THR A 344 -6.60 23.04 -3.07
N SER A 345 -5.64 23.85 -2.64
CA SER A 345 -5.86 24.91 -1.65
C SER A 345 -4.85 26.03 -1.79
N GLU A 346 -5.26 27.25 -1.42
CA GLU A 346 -4.37 28.40 -1.35
C GLU A 346 -3.27 28.15 -0.31
N ASN A 347 -2.01 28.32 -0.71
CA ASN A 347 -0.82 27.99 0.09
C ASN A 347 -0.62 26.50 0.43
N GLY A 348 -1.40 25.59 -0.14
CA GLY A 348 -1.15 24.14 -0.04
C GLY A 348 0.04 23.70 -0.90
N PRO A 349 0.68 22.56 -0.58
CA PRO A 349 1.75 22.02 -1.42
C PRO A 349 1.19 21.59 -2.78
N VAL A 350 2.05 21.58 -3.81
CA VAL A 350 1.76 20.87 -5.06
C VAL A 350 1.80 19.37 -4.74
N PRO A 351 0.72 18.61 -4.98
CA PRO A 351 0.72 17.18 -4.71
C PRO A 351 1.66 16.43 -5.66
N ALA A 352 2.39 15.44 -5.16
CA ALA A 352 3.20 14.56 -5.99
C ALA A 352 2.50 13.25 -6.35
N GLY A 353 1.33 12.99 -5.75
CA GLY A 353 0.55 11.78 -5.97
C GLY A 353 -0.95 12.06 -6.17
N ALA A 354 -1.62 11.17 -6.90
CA ALA A 354 -3.05 11.19 -7.15
C ALA A 354 -3.63 9.77 -7.19
N VAL A 355 -4.92 9.62 -6.89
CA VAL A 355 -5.65 8.36 -7.02
C VAL A 355 -6.67 8.49 -8.13
N VAL A 356 -6.61 7.62 -9.14
CA VAL A 356 -7.62 7.54 -10.20
C VAL A 356 -8.38 6.23 -10.06
N THR A 357 -9.69 6.31 -9.85
CA THR A 357 -10.59 5.15 -9.82
C THR A 357 -11.27 5.00 -11.16
N ILE A 358 -11.20 3.79 -11.70
CA ILE A 358 -11.92 3.38 -12.91
C ILE A 358 -13.05 2.45 -12.46
N PRO A 359 -14.31 2.93 -12.42
CA PRO A 359 -15.45 2.09 -12.09
C PRO A 359 -15.61 0.95 -13.10
N SER A 360 -16.15 -0.19 -12.68
CA SER A 360 -16.44 -1.29 -13.60
C SER A 360 -17.65 -0.96 -14.47
N ARG A 361 -17.61 -1.34 -15.75
CA ARG A 361 -18.78 -1.23 -16.66
C ARG A 361 -19.85 -2.28 -16.40
N ASN A 362 -19.47 -3.42 -15.83
CA ASN A 362 -20.32 -4.62 -15.72
C ASN A 362 -20.58 -5.03 -14.26
N SER A 363 -20.67 -4.04 -13.35
CA SER A 363 -20.86 -4.28 -11.91
C SER A 363 -19.74 -5.10 -11.24
N GLY A 364 -18.55 -5.16 -11.84
CA GLY A 364 -17.36 -5.75 -11.24
C GLY A 364 -16.66 -4.80 -10.25
N PRO A 365 -15.58 -5.25 -9.60
CA PRO A 365 -14.75 -4.40 -8.77
C PRO A 365 -14.11 -3.25 -9.56
N PRO A 366 -13.87 -2.09 -8.92
CA PRO A 366 -13.17 -0.99 -9.56
C PRO A 366 -11.67 -1.28 -9.69
N ALA A 367 -11.02 -0.59 -10.63
CA ALA A 367 -9.57 -0.52 -10.71
C ALA A 367 -9.06 0.80 -10.08
N TYR A 368 -7.93 0.73 -9.38
CA TYR A 368 -7.27 1.90 -8.80
C TYR A 368 -5.92 2.13 -9.47
N LEU A 369 -5.68 3.37 -9.85
CA LEU A 369 -4.40 3.84 -10.36
C LEU A 369 -3.82 4.80 -9.32
N LEU A 370 -2.69 4.45 -8.73
CA LEU A 370 -1.87 5.38 -7.96
C LEU A 370 -0.88 6.02 -8.92
N VAL A 371 -1.05 7.32 -9.17
CA VAL A 371 -0.23 8.06 -10.12
C VAL A 371 0.74 8.94 -9.35
N HIS A 372 2.03 8.77 -9.61
CA HIS A 372 3.13 9.47 -8.98
C HIS A 372 3.85 10.34 -10.01
N SER A 373 4.05 11.61 -9.67
CA SER A 373 4.85 12.55 -10.46
C SER A 373 6.36 12.26 -10.31
N SER A 374 7.20 12.89 -11.13
CA SER A 374 8.66 12.79 -10.98
C SER A 374 9.19 13.32 -9.65
N ASP A 375 8.43 14.15 -8.93
CA ASP A 375 8.84 14.72 -7.63
C ASP A 375 8.97 13.66 -6.52
N THR A 376 8.36 12.48 -6.72
CA THR A 376 8.55 11.32 -5.83
C THR A 376 9.96 10.75 -5.91
N GLY A 377 10.73 11.09 -6.95
CA GLY A 377 12.06 10.55 -7.20
C GLY A 377 12.06 9.12 -7.74
N GLU A 378 10.91 8.60 -8.17
CA GLU A 378 10.76 7.25 -8.73
C GLU A 378 10.99 7.19 -10.25
N CYS A 379 10.99 8.33 -10.93
CA CYS A 379 11.28 8.45 -12.35
C CYS A 379 11.89 9.83 -12.71
N PRO A 380 12.52 9.96 -13.89
CA PRO A 380 13.04 11.24 -14.38
C PRO A 380 11.97 12.34 -14.53
N ALA A 381 12.43 13.60 -14.60
CA ALA A 381 11.58 14.74 -14.91
C ALA A 381 10.82 14.55 -16.25
N ASN A 382 9.61 15.10 -16.34
CA ASN A 382 8.67 14.97 -17.47
C ASN A 382 8.08 13.56 -17.67
N GLN A 383 8.34 12.63 -16.75
CA GLN A 383 7.70 11.33 -16.70
C GLN A 383 6.82 11.21 -15.44
N SER A 384 5.97 10.20 -15.42
CA SER A 384 5.23 9.78 -14.23
C SER A 384 5.18 8.27 -14.14
N ILE A 385 4.98 7.77 -12.93
CA ILE A 385 4.74 6.36 -12.66
C ILE A 385 3.25 6.17 -12.39
N THR A 386 2.61 5.24 -13.10
CA THR A 386 1.22 4.84 -12.85
C THR A 386 1.17 3.40 -12.39
N LEU A 387 0.67 3.19 -11.19
CA LEU A 387 0.58 1.88 -10.56
C LEU A 387 -0.87 1.44 -10.53
N ILE A 388 -1.18 0.38 -11.26
CA ILE A 388 -2.52 -0.17 -11.38
C ILE A 388 -2.70 -1.28 -10.34
N GLN A 389 -3.82 -1.26 -9.63
CA GLN A 389 -4.24 -2.33 -8.72
C GLN A 389 -5.69 -2.75 -9.02
N LEU A 390 -5.87 -4.05 -9.27
CA LEU A 390 -7.15 -4.69 -9.57
C LEU A 390 -7.35 -5.94 -8.70
N SER A 391 -8.61 -6.35 -8.56
CA SER A 391 -8.94 -7.74 -8.20
C SER A 391 -8.51 -8.70 -9.32
N PHE A 392 -7.99 -9.87 -8.95
CA PHE A 392 -7.41 -10.85 -9.89
C PHE A 392 -8.31 -11.26 -11.07
N HIS A 393 -9.63 -11.25 -10.88
CA HIS A 393 -10.58 -11.74 -11.88
C HIS A 393 -10.76 -10.79 -13.08
N ASP A 394 -10.23 -9.55 -13.02
CA ASP A 394 -10.45 -8.49 -14.02
C ASP A 394 -9.19 -8.03 -14.75
N ALA A 395 -8.17 -8.89 -14.85
CA ALA A 395 -6.92 -8.62 -15.58
C ALA A 395 -7.12 -8.26 -17.07
N PHE A 396 -8.32 -8.42 -17.63
CA PHE A 396 -8.66 -8.02 -19.01
C PHE A 396 -8.45 -6.51 -19.27
N ILE A 397 -8.62 -5.64 -18.25
CA ILE A 397 -8.41 -4.19 -18.37
C ILE A 397 -6.96 -3.85 -18.77
N LEU A 398 -5.99 -4.68 -18.35
CA LEU A 398 -4.57 -4.46 -18.67
C LEU A 398 -4.26 -4.69 -20.15
N SER A 399 -5.04 -5.54 -20.84
CA SER A 399 -4.87 -5.76 -22.28
C SER A 399 -5.25 -4.54 -23.14
N THR A 400 -6.11 -3.66 -22.62
CA THR A 400 -6.61 -2.48 -23.34
C THR A 400 -5.81 -1.22 -23.07
N LEU A 401 -5.00 -1.19 -22.00
CA LEU A 401 -4.10 -0.08 -21.64
C LEU A 401 -2.73 -0.17 -22.34
N SER A 402 -2.66 -0.90 -23.47
CA SER A 402 -1.49 -1.08 -24.32
C SER A 402 -1.04 0.23 -24.97
N ALA A 403 -0.35 1.05 -24.19
CA ALA A 403 0.59 2.06 -24.66
C ALA A 403 1.81 1.98 -23.75
N LYS A 404 2.81 1.19 -24.16
CA LYS A 404 4.16 1.11 -23.57
C LYS A 404 4.18 0.97 -22.04
N SER A 405 3.70 -0.18 -21.53
CA SER A 405 3.69 -0.52 -20.11
C SER A 405 4.73 -1.61 -19.83
N LEU A 406 5.57 -1.42 -18.80
CA LEU A 406 6.30 -2.54 -18.20
C LEU A 406 5.29 -3.34 -17.38
N MET A 407 4.71 -4.40 -17.95
CA MET A 407 3.69 -5.18 -17.23
C MET A 407 4.36 -6.06 -16.17
N ILE A 408 4.61 -5.50 -14.98
CA ILE A 408 5.04 -6.25 -13.81
C ILE A 408 3.82 -6.95 -13.21
N THR A 409 3.53 -8.15 -13.69
CA THR A 409 2.55 -9.04 -13.07
C THR A 409 3.23 -9.73 -11.90
N SER A 410 2.96 -9.27 -10.68
CA SER A 410 3.40 -9.94 -9.45
C SER A 410 2.23 -10.72 -8.84
N PHE A 411 2.37 -12.03 -8.71
CA PHE A 411 1.43 -12.86 -7.95
C PHE A 411 1.87 -12.84 -6.48
N PHE A 412 1.06 -12.24 -5.59
CA PHE A 412 1.24 -12.30 -4.14
C PHE A 412 0.05 -12.98 -3.47
#